data_AF-A0A7W1LDH5-F1
#
_entry.id   AF-A0A7W1LDH5-F1
#
_cell.length_a   1.000
_cell.length_b   1.000
_cell.length_c   1.000
_cell.angle_alpha   90.00
_cell.angle_beta   90.00
_cell.angle_gamma   90.00
#
_symmetry.space_group_name_H-M   'P 1'
#
loop_
_entity.id
_entity.type
_entity.pdbx_description
1 polymer ?
#
loop_
_entity_poly.entity_id
_entity_poly.type
_entity_poly.pdbx_seq_one_letter_code
_entity_poly.pdbx_strand_id
1 'polypeptide(L)'
;MSFSNVNGQDVVDKTVATIGDGAGDPELITYSDLLWQLALQPGVPLNPPSSEDLNRALQLLINQRLFALEAERVPRAAPNAKEIDEKIRRVLAEFTSTAEFEKRLRMVGFDSVKDENFERMMAQRVAIDKYVDFRFRSFVVITPADEEKYYRDVYVPEFRRRNRGELLMPPLDEKRAEINEFL
;
A
#
# COMPACT_ATOMS: atom_id res chain seq x y z
N MET A 1 19.96 45.84 -31.22
CA MET A 1 20.32 44.49 -30.71
C MET A 1 19.47 44.23 -29.48
N SER A 2 18.37 43.51 -29.63
CA SER A 2 17.56 43.06 -28.49
C SER A 2 18.09 41.71 -28.03
N PHE A 3 18.57 41.65 -26.81
CA PHE A 3 18.90 40.38 -26.17
C PHE A 3 17.59 39.74 -25.70
N SER A 4 17.27 38.59 -26.28
CA SER A 4 16.20 37.72 -25.82
C SER A 4 16.51 37.27 -24.40
N ASN A 5 15.64 37.58 -23.45
CA ASN A 5 15.66 36.95 -22.13
C ASN A 5 15.30 35.47 -22.33
N VAL A 6 16.30 34.59 -22.20
CA VAL A 6 16.08 33.16 -22.05
C VAL A 6 15.62 32.96 -20.62
N ASN A 7 14.32 32.66 -20.43
CA ASN A 7 13.83 32.18 -19.14
C ASN A 7 14.61 30.92 -18.79
N GLY A 8 15.25 30.93 -17.61
CA GLY A 8 16.00 29.79 -17.09
C GLY A 8 15.10 28.57 -16.99
N GLN A 9 15.71 27.39 -17.15
CA GLN A 9 15.03 26.11 -17.06
C GLN A 9 14.30 25.98 -15.71
N ASP A 10 12.97 26.02 -15.73
CA ASP A 10 12.16 25.76 -14.54
C ASP A 10 12.40 24.31 -14.11
N VAL A 11 12.92 24.12 -12.88
CA VAL A 11 13.08 22.79 -12.30
C VAL A 11 11.70 22.27 -11.93
N VAL A 12 11.10 21.48 -12.82
CA VAL A 12 9.73 20.96 -12.69
C VAL A 12 9.61 19.99 -11.50
N ASP A 13 10.57 19.07 -11.34
CA ASP A 13 10.68 18.16 -10.20
C ASP A 13 12.14 17.71 -10.03
N LYS A 14 12.53 17.35 -8.80
CA LYS A 14 13.90 16.95 -8.46
C LYS A 14 13.98 15.42 -8.36
N THR A 15 14.95 14.83 -9.05
CA THR A 15 15.33 13.43 -8.81
C THR A 15 15.94 13.28 -7.42
N VAL A 16 15.45 12.33 -6.65
CA VAL A 16 15.95 11.98 -5.31
C VAL A 16 16.81 10.73 -5.38
N ALA A 17 16.34 9.71 -6.10
CA ALA A 17 17.05 8.44 -6.24
C ALA A 17 16.72 7.74 -7.57
N THR A 18 17.59 6.83 -7.96
CA THR A 18 17.42 5.92 -9.10
C THR A 18 17.55 4.50 -8.58
N ILE A 19 16.56 3.65 -8.85
CA ILE A 19 16.47 2.27 -8.34
C ILE A 19 16.48 1.31 -9.53
N GLY A 20 17.41 0.39 -9.50
CA GLY A 20 17.49 -0.69 -10.47
C GLY A 20 17.75 -2.01 -9.75
N ASP A 21 17.28 -3.09 -10.34
CA ASP A 21 17.48 -4.47 -9.90
C ASP A 21 18.57 -5.19 -10.73
N GLY A 22 19.25 -4.45 -11.61
CA GLY A 22 20.28 -4.96 -12.53
C GLY A 22 19.74 -5.59 -13.82
N ALA A 23 18.42 -5.65 -14.02
CA ALA A 23 17.81 -6.15 -15.25
C ALA A 23 16.60 -5.30 -15.66
N GLY A 24 16.81 -4.36 -16.58
CA GLY A 24 15.78 -3.47 -17.10
C GLY A 24 16.17 -2.00 -16.97
N ASP A 25 15.23 -1.12 -17.32
CA ASP A 25 15.40 0.32 -17.13
C ASP A 25 15.21 0.67 -15.65
N PRO A 26 16.06 1.53 -15.07
CA PRO A 26 15.93 1.90 -13.68
C PRO A 26 14.72 2.80 -13.45
N GLU A 27 14.03 2.61 -12.33
CA GLU A 27 12.96 3.48 -11.87
C GLU A 27 13.50 4.72 -11.15
N LEU A 28 12.85 5.86 -11.36
CA LEU A 28 13.18 7.11 -10.68
C LEU A 28 12.27 7.31 -9.47
N ILE A 29 12.84 7.88 -8.40
CA ILE A 29 12.09 8.44 -7.29
C ILE A 29 12.33 9.95 -7.31
N THR A 30 11.25 10.72 -7.43
CA THR A 30 11.29 12.18 -7.42
C THR A 30 10.92 12.75 -6.05
N TYR A 31 11.09 14.06 -5.90
CA TYR A 31 10.66 14.75 -4.69
C TYR A 31 9.13 14.75 -4.56
N SER A 32 8.39 14.85 -5.67
CA SER A 32 6.93 14.70 -5.67
C SER A 32 6.49 13.32 -5.17
N ASP A 33 7.19 12.24 -5.55
CA ASP A 33 6.89 10.90 -5.03
C ASP A 33 6.99 10.85 -3.50
N LEU A 34 8.01 11.49 -2.91
CA LEU A 34 8.16 11.58 -1.46
C LEU A 34 6.96 12.32 -0.84
N LEU A 35 6.60 13.48 -1.40
CA LEU A 35 5.47 14.27 -0.90
C LEU A 35 4.14 13.52 -1.03
N TRP A 36 3.93 12.80 -2.14
CA TRP A 36 2.77 11.94 -2.32
C TRP A 36 2.71 10.85 -1.26
N GLN A 37 3.83 10.18 -0.97
CA GLN A 37 3.89 9.19 0.09
C GLN A 37 3.63 9.79 1.48
N LEU A 38 4.16 10.97 1.77
CA LEU A 38 3.89 11.66 3.04
C LEU A 38 2.43 12.12 3.14
N ALA A 39 1.79 12.49 2.03
CA ALA A 39 0.39 12.92 2.04
C ALA A 39 -0.55 11.83 2.53
N LEU A 40 -0.20 10.56 2.30
CA LEU A 40 -0.95 9.39 2.77
C LEU A 40 -0.73 9.06 4.25
N GLN A 41 0.14 9.78 4.97
CA GLN A 41 0.39 9.54 6.40
C GLN A 41 -0.30 10.61 7.25
N PRO A 42 -1.29 10.26 8.10
CA PRO A 42 -1.95 11.22 8.97
C PRO A 42 -0.94 11.83 9.97
N GLY A 43 -1.13 13.12 10.29
CA GLY A 43 -0.29 13.82 11.27
C GLY A 43 1.15 14.17 10.83
N VAL A 44 1.61 13.71 9.67
CA VAL A 44 2.96 14.05 9.18
C VAL A 44 2.97 15.42 8.47
N PRO A 45 3.89 16.35 8.81
CA PRO A 45 4.00 17.64 8.13
C PRO A 45 4.38 17.50 6.65
N LEU A 46 3.72 18.29 5.79
CA LEU A 46 3.98 18.34 4.34
C LEU A 46 4.70 19.61 3.89
N ASN A 47 4.66 20.68 4.69
CA ASN A 47 5.27 21.96 4.31
C ASN A 47 5.77 22.73 5.55
N PRO A 48 7.10 22.77 5.78
CA PRO A 48 8.10 21.89 5.18
C PRO A 48 8.01 20.46 5.79
N PRO A 49 8.28 19.40 5.02
CA PRO A 49 8.50 18.07 5.59
C PRO A 49 9.85 18.04 6.33
N SER A 50 9.96 17.21 7.38
CA SER A 50 11.25 17.03 8.06
C SER A 50 12.17 16.10 7.26
N SER A 51 13.49 16.22 7.44
CA SER A 51 14.45 15.30 6.83
C SER A 51 14.24 13.85 7.26
N GLU A 52 13.76 13.64 8.49
CA GLU A 52 13.44 12.30 8.99
C GLU A 52 12.25 11.70 8.24
N ASP A 53 11.15 12.48 8.08
CA ASP A 53 9.98 12.05 7.32
C ASP A 53 10.34 11.73 5.87
N LEU A 54 11.13 12.59 5.23
CA LEU A 54 11.61 12.39 3.86
C LEU A 54 12.44 11.10 3.73
N ASN A 55 13.33 10.83 4.68
CA ASN A 55 14.13 9.60 4.68
C ASN A 55 13.26 8.36 4.86
N ARG A 56 12.27 8.40 5.75
CA ARG A 56 11.32 7.28 5.93
C ARG A 56 10.48 7.04 4.68
N ALA A 57 9.99 8.11 4.05
CA ALA A 57 9.26 8.03 2.78
C ALA A 57 10.14 7.45 1.66
N LEU A 58 11.39 7.90 1.55
CA LEU A 58 12.35 7.40 0.57
C LEU A 58 12.60 5.90 0.75
N GLN A 59 12.88 5.43 1.96
CA GLN A 59 13.10 3.99 2.22
C GLN A 59 11.88 3.15 1.86
N LEU A 60 10.68 3.63 2.18
CA LEU A 60 9.44 2.95 1.81
C LEU A 60 9.27 2.87 0.28
N LEU A 61 9.54 3.96 -0.43
CA LEU A 61 9.43 4.01 -1.89
C LEU A 61 10.50 3.13 -2.55
N ILE A 62 11.73 3.11 -2.05
CA ILE A 62 12.78 2.19 -2.52
C ILE A 62 12.29 0.75 -2.46
N ASN A 63 11.75 0.32 -1.31
CA ASN A 63 11.23 -1.03 -1.15
C ASN A 63 10.06 -1.32 -2.11
N GLN A 64 9.12 -0.37 -2.26
CA GLN A 64 8.00 -0.52 -3.19
C GLN A 64 8.47 -0.67 -4.65
N ARG A 65 9.45 0.13 -5.09
CA ARG A 65 10.02 0.08 -6.44
C ARG A 65 10.72 -1.26 -6.68
N LEU A 66 11.51 -1.73 -5.73
CA LEU A 66 12.12 -3.07 -5.82
C LEU A 66 11.08 -4.18 -5.92
N PHE A 67 10.02 -4.14 -5.11
CA PHE A 67 8.94 -5.12 -5.22
C PHE A 67 8.17 -5.02 -6.53
N ALA A 68 8.00 -3.82 -7.09
CA ALA A 68 7.35 -3.62 -8.38
C ALA A 68 8.19 -4.24 -9.52
N LEU A 69 9.49 -3.99 -9.55
CA LEU A 69 10.42 -4.59 -10.53
C LEU A 69 10.40 -6.13 -10.47
N GLU A 70 10.49 -6.69 -9.26
CA GLU A 70 10.39 -8.15 -9.09
C GLU A 70 8.99 -8.68 -9.45
N ALA A 71 7.96 -7.86 -9.22
CA ALA A 71 6.59 -8.23 -9.51
C ALA A 71 6.33 -8.38 -11.02
N GLU A 72 6.93 -7.53 -11.85
CA GLU A 72 6.80 -7.55 -13.31
C GLU A 72 7.34 -8.83 -13.94
N ARG A 73 8.30 -9.49 -13.30
CA ARG A 73 8.91 -10.74 -13.78
C ARG A 73 8.01 -11.97 -13.66
N VAL A 74 6.92 -11.87 -12.91
CA VAL A 74 6.00 -12.99 -12.65
C VAL A 74 4.63 -12.68 -13.27
N PRO A 75 4.17 -13.44 -14.28
CA PRO A 75 2.86 -13.24 -14.90
C PRO A 75 1.75 -13.34 -13.86
N ARG A 76 1.04 -12.23 -13.61
CA ARG A 76 -0.06 -12.17 -12.65
C ARG A 76 -1.22 -11.34 -13.15
N ALA A 77 -2.40 -11.65 -12.62
CA ALA A 77 -3.59 -10.86 -12.90
C ALA A 77 -3.39 -9.44 -12.37
N ALA A 78 -3.53 -8.46 -13.28
CA ALA A 78 -3.49 -7.05 -12.93
C ALA A 78 -4.52 -6.73 -11.85
N PRO A 79 -4.26 -5.71 -11.01
CA PRO A 79 -5.25 -5.17 -10.08
C PRO A 79 -6.53 -4.78 -10.82
N ASN A 80 -7.69 -5.20 -10.30
CA ASN A 80 -8.98 -4.76 -10.81
C ASN A 80 -9.50 -3.53 -10.04
N ALA A 81 -10.50 -2.84 -10.59
CA ALA A 81 -11.05 -1.62 -10.01
C ALA A 81 -11.56 -1.80 -8.57
N LYS A 82 -12.16 -2.96 -8.25
CA LYS A 82 -12.68 -3.24 -6.90
C LYS A 82 -11.53 -3.32 -5.89
N GLU A 83 -10.43 -4.00 -6.23
CA GLU A 83 -9.25 -4.09 -5.36
C GLU A 83 -8.61 -2.72 -5.13
N ILE A 84 -8.57 -1.87 -6.17
CA ILE A 84 -8.07 -0.49 -6.07
C ILE A 84 -8.95 0.34 -5.14
N ASP A 85 -10.28 0.33 -5.34
CA ASP A 85 -11.22 1.06 -4.48
C ASP A 85 -11.18 0.55 -3.02
N GLU A 86 -10.92 -0.74 -2.79
CA GLU A 86 -10.69 -1.28 -1.45
C GLU A 86 -9.39 -0.76 -0.83
N LYS A 87 -8.31 -0.69 -1.60
CA LYS A 87 -7.04 -0.10 -1.14
C LYS A 87 -7.21 1.37 -0.77
N ILE A 88 -7.93 2.14 -1.60
CA ILE A 88 -8.27 3.55 -1.32
C ILE A 88 -9.04 3.66 -0.02
N ARG A 89 -10.08 2.82 0.17
CA ARG A 89 -10.86 2.79 1.41
C ARG A 89 -10.02 2.47 2.64
N ARG A 90 -9.04 1.56 2.53
CA ARG A 90 -8.11 1.25 3.64
C ARG A 90 -7.23 2.46 3.99
N VAL A 91 -6.67 3.12 2.99
CA VAL A 91 -5.87 4.35 3.21
C VAL A 91 -6.72 5.44 3.86
N LEU A 92 -7.95 5.65 3.39
CA LEU A 92 -8.88 6.63 3.98
C LEU A 92 -9.20 6.33 5.44
N ALA A 93 -9.28 5.05 5.83
CA ALA A 93 -9.59 4.63 7.19
C ALA A 93 -8.47 4.97 8.21
N GLU A 94 -7.26 5.29 7.75
CA GLU A 94 -6.16 5.74 8.61
C GLU A 94 -6.34 7.21 9.05
N PHE A 95 -7.21 7.97 8.38
CA PHE A 95 -7.44 9.38 8.66
C PHE A 95 -8.61 9.61 9.59
N THR A 96 -8.53 10.69 10.39
CA THR A 96 -9.61 11.06 11.31
C THR A 96 -10.86 11.53 10.56
N SER A 97 -10.67 12.11 9.37
CA SER A 97 -11.77 12.51 8.49
C SER A 97 -11.36 12.50 7.02
N THR A 98 -12.34 12.27 6.13
CA THR A 98 -12.14 12.38 4.68
C THR A 98 -11.68 13.78 4.26
N ALA A 99 -12.18 14.83 4.93
CA ALA A 99 -11.79 16.21 4.63
C ALA A 99 -10.31 16.49 4.91
N GLU A 100 -9.75 15.91 5.97
CA GLU A 100 -8.31 15.99 6.28
C GLU A 100 -7.50 15.34 5.16
N PHE A 101 -7.87 14.13 4.75
CA PHE A 101 -7.19 13.40 3.70
C PHE A 101 -7.21 14.16 2.37
N GLU A 102 -8.38 14.63 1.91
CA GLU A 102 -8.51 15.39 0.69
C GLU A 102 -7.70 16.69 0.70
N LYS A 103 -7.65 17.37 1.86
CA LYS A 103 -6.81 18.56 2.02
C LYS A 103 -5.35 18.23 1.76
N ARG A 104 -4.85 17.11 2.30
CA ARG A 104 -3.47 16.67 2.12
C ARG A 104 -3.17 16.27 0.68
N LEU A 105 -4.09 15.60 -0.01
CA LEU A 105 -3.96 15.28 -1.43
C LEU A 105 -3.80 16.54 -2.29
N ARG A 106 -4.66 17.54 -2.07
CA ARG A 106 -4.58 18.82 -2.80
C ARG A 106 -3.28 19.58 -2.55
N MET A 107 -2.71 19.48 -1.34
CA MET A 107 -1.44 20.12 -1.01
C MET A 107 -0.26 19.59 -1.84
N VAL A 108 -0.37 18.38 -2.38
CA VAL A 108 0.69 17.73 -3.18
C VAL A 108 0.31 17.56 -4.64
N GLY A 109 -0.76 18.24 -5.08
CA GLY A 109 -1.13 18.36 -6.50
C GLY A 109 -2.11 17.31 -7.02
N PHE A 110 -2.74 16.50 -6.16
CA PHE A 110 -3.82 15.62 -6.58
C PHE A 110 -5.17 16.33 -6.52
N ASP A 111 -5.98 16.18 -7.57
CA ASP A 111 -7.34 16.73 -7.60
C ASP A 111 -8.30 15.96 -6.67
N SER A 112 -8.21 14.64 -6.67
CA SER A 112 -9.02 13.75 -5.84
C SER A 112 -8.44 12.33 -5.80
N VAL A 113 -9.14 11.41 -5.13
CA VAL A 113 -8.85 9.96 -5.20
C VAL A 113 -9.06 9.35 -6.60
N LYS A 114 -9.67 10.11 -7.52
CA LYS A 114 -9.88 9.73 -8.93
C LYS A 114 -8.86 10.34 -9.88
N ASP A 115 -7.85 11.03 -9.34
CA ASP A 115 -6.70 11.45 -10.12
C ASP A 115 -5.97 10.22 -10.69
N GLU A 116 -5.61 10.26 -11.97
CA GLU A 116 -4.99 9.13 -12.67
C GLU A 116 -3.66 8.70 -12.02
N ASN A 117 -2.86 9.64 -11.53
CA ASN A 117 -1.59 9.33 -10.87
C ASN A 117 -1.85 8.68 -9.50
N PHE A 118 -2.87 9.14 -8.78
CA PHE A 118 -3.27 8.55 -7.51
C PHE A 118 -3.81 7.11 -7.70
N GLU A 119 -4.70 6.90 -8.67
CA GLU A 119 -5.23 5.56 -8.98
C GLU A 119 -4.10 4.62 -9.44
N ARG A 120 -3.16 5.09 -10.28
CA ARG A 120 -1.97 4.31 -10.67
C ARG A 120 -1.12 3.93 -9.46
N MET A 121 -0.89 4.85 -8.52
CA MET A 121 -0.17 4.58 -7.28
C MET A 121 -0.88 3.51 -6.44
N MET A 122 -2.21 3.57 -6.34
CA MET A 122 -3.00 2.57 -5.60
C MET A 122 -2.97 1.21 -6.30
N ALA A 123 -3.07 1.17 -7.62
CA ALA A 123 -2.94 -0.04 -8.41
C ALA A 123 -1.56 -0.69 -8.20
N GLN A 124 -0.48 0.08 -8.24
CA GLN A 124 0.87 -0.44 -7.99
C GLN A 124 0.98 -1.07 -6.59
N ARG A 125 0.43 -0.43 -5.55
CA ARG A 125 0.40 -0.99 -4.20
C ARG A 125 -0.38 -2.32 -4.14
N VAL A 126 -1.52 -2.42 -4.82
CA VAL A 126 -2.28 -3.68 -4.91
C VAL A 126 -1.47 -4.77 -5.62
N ALA A 127 -0.75 -4.43 -6.69
CA ALA A 127 0.09 -5.39 -7.41
C ALA A 127 1.25 -5.92 -6.54
N ILE A 128 1.85 -5.04 -5.72
CA ILE A 128 2.86 -5.39 -4.72
C ILE A 128 2.25 -6.27 -3.63
N ASP A 129 1.10 -5.93 -3.07
CA ASP A 129 0.43 -6.74 -2.03
C ASP A 129 0.17 -8.17 -2.56
N LYS A 130 -0.34 -8.30 -3.79
CA LYS A 130 -0.54 -9.59 -4.46
C LYS A 130 0.77 -10.33 -4.74
N TYR A 131 1.87 -9.62 -4.93
CA TYR A 131 3.20 -10.23 -5.13
C TYR A 131 3.70 -10.85 -3.85
N VAL A 132 3.66 -10.06 -2.77
CA VAL A 132 4.11 -10.49 -1.46
C VAL A 132 3.27 -11.68 -1.01
N ASP A 133 1.94 -11.59 -1.09
CA ASP A 133 1.05 -12.72 -0.75
C ASP A 133 1.43 -13.98 -1.54
N PHE A 134 1.48 -13.91 -2.86
CA PHE A 134 1.87 -15.06 -3.69
C PHE A 134 3.27 -15.61 -3.36
N ARG A 135 4.25 -14.73 -3.21
CA ARG A 135 5.66 -15.08 -3.06
C ARG A 135 5.96 -15.71 -1.71
N PHE A 136 5.19 -15.38 -0.67
CA PHE A 136 5.43 -15.87 0.69
C PHE A 136 4.42 -16.91 1.15
N ARG A 137 3.19 -16.93 0.62
CA ARG A 137 2.16 -17.91 0.99
C ARG A 137 2.61 -19.35 0.75
N SER A 138 3.42 -19.61 -0.28
CA SER A 138 3.98 -20.94 -0.55
C SER A 138 5.04 -21.40 0.47
N PHE A 139 5.55 -20.49 1.31
CA PHE A 139 6.55 -20.79 2.35
C PHE A 139 5.94 -20.87 3.75
N VAL A 140 4.65 -20.55 3.91
CA VAL A 140 3.94 -20.68 5.19
C VAL A 140 3.45 -22.13 5.32
N VAL A 141 3.94 -22.82 6.34
CA VAL A 141 3.45 -24.16 6.71
C VAL A 141 2.53 -24.01 7.91
N ILE A 142 1.22 -24.08 7.68
CA ILE A 142 0.22 -24.10 8.75
C ILE A 142 0.15 -25.51 9.31
N THR A 143 0.44 -25.66 10.61
CA THR A 143 0.37 -26.96 11.27
C THR A 143 -1.02 -27.20 11.88
N PRO A 144 -1.42 -28.47 12.11
CA PRO A 144 -2.67 -28.76 12.83
C PRO A 144 -2.75 -28.10 14.21
N ALA A 145 -1.60 -27.87 14.85
CA ALA A 145 -1.52 -27.19 16.15
C ALA A 145 -1.82 -25.69 16.03
N ASP A 146 -1.44 -25.05 14.92
CA ASP A 146 -1.75 -23.65 14.65
C ASP A 146 -3.25 -23.45 14.45
N GLU A 147 -3.89 -24.36 13.71
CA GLU A 147 -5.34 -24.38 13.47
C GLU A 147 -6.12 -24.57 14.78
N GLU A 148 -5.71 -25.53 15.61
CA GLU A 148 -6.34 -25.79 16.91
C GLU A 148 -6.19 -24.59 17.86
N LYS A 149 -5.00 -23.98 17.88
CA LYS A 149 -4.72 -22.79 18.68
C LYS A 149 -5.61 -21.62 18.22
N TYR A 150 -5.65 -21.32 16.92
CA TYR A 150 -6.47 -20.25 16.38
C TYR A 150 -7.96 -20.47 16.66
N TYR A 151 -8.44 -21.69 16.46
CA TYR A 151 -9.83 -22.06 16.73
C TYR A 151 -10.21 -21.78 18.18
N ARG A 152 -9.39 -22.25 19.14
CA ARG A 152 -9.67 -22.09 20.57
C ARG A 152 -9.54 -20.63 21.03
N ASP A 153 -8.49 -19.94 20.59
CA ASP A 153 -8.07 -18.68 21.19
C ASP A 153 -8.68 -17.45 20.48
N VAL A 154 -9.07 -17.59 19.21
CA VAL A 154 -9.63 -16.49 18.40
C VAL A 154 -11.05 -16.81 17.94
N TYR A 155 -11.24 -17.91 17.21
CA TYR A 155 -12.52 -18.22 16.57
C TYR A 155 -13.65 -18.42 17.58
N VAL A 156 -13.44 -19.26 18.60
CA VAL A 156 -14.46 -19.57 19.62
C VAL A 156 -14.91 -18.30 20.39
N PRO A 157 -14.00 -17.45 20.90
CA PRO A 157 -14.38 -16.18 21.52
C PRO A 157 -15.14 -15.23 20.58
N GLU A 158 -14.67 -15.08 19.35
CA GLU A 158 -15.29 -14.25 18.32
C GLU A 158 -16.71 -14.71 17.99
N PHE A 159 -16.87 -16.02 17.76
CA PHE A 159 -18.15 -16.64 17.43
C PHE A 159 -19.17 -16.44 18.54
N ARG A 160 -18.79 -16.70 19.80
CA ARG A 160 -19.67 -16.47 20.96
C ARG A 160 -20.08 -15.01 21.13
N ARG A 161 -19.17 -14.08 20.82
CA ARG A 161 -19.45 -12.64 20.89
C ARG A 161 -20.47 -12.22 19.84
N ARG A 162 -20.37 -12.75 18.61
CA ARG A 162 -21.23 -12.40 17.47
C ARG A 162 -22.59 -13.12 17.52
N ASN A 163 -22.60 -14.39 17.95
CA ASN A 163 -23.79 -15.24 17.97
C ASN A 163 -24.29 -15.47 19.41
N ARG A 164 -24.70 -14.38 20.06
CA ARG A 164 -25.25 -14.46 21.43
C ARG A 164 -26.56 -15.26 21.41
N GLY A 165 -26.52 -16.48 21.93
CA GLY A 165 -27.68 -17.37 22.06
C GLY A 165 -27.57 -18.69 21.29
N GLU A 166 -26.59 -18.80 20.39
CA GLU A 166 -26.33 -20.06 19.69
C GLU A 166 -25.39 -20.93 20.53
N LEU A 167 -25.92 -22.06 21.02
CA LEU A 167 -25.21 -22.97 21.92
C LEU A 167 -24.32 -23.97 21.17
N LEU A 168 -24.57 -24.17 19.88
CA LEU A 168 -23.83 -25.13 19.05
C LEU A 168 -22.62 -24.44 18.44
N MET A 169 -21.44 -24.84 18.93
CA MET A 169 -20.16 -24.41 18.36
C MET A 169 -19.85 -25.26 17.13
N PRO A 170 -19.55 -24.66 15.96
CA PRO A 170 -19.07 -25.42 14.81
C PRO A 170 -17.76 -26.14 15.17
N PRO A 171 -17.64 -27.47 15.00
CA PRO A 171 -16.42 -28.20 15.34
C PRO A 171 -15.23 -27.75 14.49
N LEU A 172 -14.01 -27.93 15.01
CA LEU A 172 -12.77 -27.53 14.33
C LEU A 172 -12.70 -28.08 12.90
N ASP A 173 -13.08 -29.34 12.69
CA ASP A 173 -12.95 -29.98 11.37
C ASP A 173 -13.85 -29.33 10.30
N GLU A 174 -15.01 -28.79 10.68
CA GLU A 174 -15.88 -28.02 9.77
C GLU A 174 -15.29 -26.63 9.45
N LYS A 175 -14.41 -26.11 10.31
CA LYS A 175 -13.81 -24.78 10.19
C LYS A 175 -12.36 -24.77 9.76
N ARG A 176 -11.74 -25.94 9.64
CA ARG A 176 -10.31 -26.09 9.35
C ARG A 176 -9.93 -25.43 8.03
N ALA A 177 -10.72 -25.62 6.96
CA ALA A 177 -10.48 -24.97 5.66
C ALA A 177 -10.58 -23.44 5.73
N GLU A 178 -11.58 -22.91 6.45
CA GLU A 178 -11.78 -21.47 6.65
C GLU A 178 -10.64 -20.85 7.48
N ILE A 179 -10.20 -21.55 8.53
CA ILE A 179 -9.08 -21.15 9.38
C ILE A 179 -7.77 -21.17 8.58
N ASN A 180 -7.55 -22.21 7.77
CA ASN A 180 -6.37 -22.33 6.94
C ASN A 180 -6.29 -21.23 5.86
N GLU A 181 -7.43 -20.78 5.33
CA GLU A 181 -7.46 -19.66 4.39
C GLU A 181 -7.15 -18.31 5.07
N PHE A 182 -7.44 -18.20 6.37
CA PHE A 182 -7.21 -16.99 7.15
C PHE A 182 -5.78 -16.87 7.72
N LEU A 183 -5.17 -18.00 8.09
CA LEU A 183 -3.80 -18.08 8.62
C LEU A 183 -2.74 -17.96 7.52
#